data_AF-A0A8T0EPA8-F1
#
_entry.id   AF-A0A8T0EPA8-F1
#
_cell.length_a   1.000
_cell.length_b   1.000
_cell.length_c   1.000
_cell.angle_alpha   90.00
_cell.angle_beta   90.00
_cell.angle_gamma   90.00
#
_symmetry.space_group_name_H-M   'P 1'
#
loop_
_entity.id
_entity.type
_entity.pdbx_description
1 polymer ?
#
loop_
_entity_poly.entity_id
_entity_poly.type
_entity_poly.pdbx_seq_one_letter_code
_entity_poly.pdbx_strand_id
1 'polypeptide(L)' 'MTRGNQRELARQKNIKKQQEMKKGKAANDKDGNKGLSLEERRRRDAEILRLKQQKALEKKQQEQGKASA' A
#
# COMPACT_ATOMS: atom_id res chain seq x y z
N MET A 1 34.99 -7.66 20.99
CA MET A 1 34.11 -6.68 20.30
C MET A 1 33.80 -7.01 18.83
N THR A 2 34.40 -8.02 18.20
CA THR A 2 34.30 -8.29 16.75
C THR A 2 33.20 -9.25 16.30
N ARG A 3 32.44 -9.87 17.22
CA ARG A 3 31.33 -10.80 16.88
C ARG A 3 29.92 -10.21 16.99
N GLY A 4 29.73 -9.16 17.80
CA GLY A 4 28.44 -8.48 17.95
C GLY A 4 27.99 -7.81 16.65
N ASN A 5 28.94 -7.19 15.94
CA ASN A 5 28.70 -6.53 14.65
C ASN A 5 28.28 -7.53 13.55
N GLN A 6 28.92 -8.70 13.49
CA GLN A 6 28.56 -9.73 12.50
C GLN A 6 27.18 -10.34 12.74
N ARG A 7 26.81 -10.59 14.02
CA ARG A 7 25.48 -11.09 14.37
C ARG A 7 24.39 -10.09 14.00
N GLU A 8 24.60 -8.81 14.32
CA GLU A 8 23.63 -7.76 14.02
C GLU A 8 23.49 -7.56 12.51
N LEU A 9 24.61 -7.56 11.77
CA LEU A 9 24.60 -7.51 10.31
C LEU A 9 23.84 -8.69 9.68
N ALA A 10 23.99 -9.91 10.22
CA ALA A 10 23.24 -11.07 9.75
C ALA A 10 21.72 -10.94 10.02
N ARG A 11 21.33 -10.41 11.19
CA ARG A 11 19.93 -10.10 11.49
C ARG A 11 19.36 -9.07 10.53
N GLN A 12 20.07 -7.97 10.30
CA GLN A 12 19.66 -6.93 9.36
C GLN A 12 19.50 -7.48 7.94
N LYS A 13 20.44 -8.30 7.47
CA LYS A 13 20.33 -8.98 6.16
C LYS A 13 19.12 -9.90 6.07
N ASN A 14 18.84 -10.67 7.12
CA ASN A 14 17.67 -11.55 7.15
C ASN A 14 16.35 -10.77 7.16
N ILE A 15 16.27 -9.69 7.95
CA ILE A 15 15.10 -8.81 7.96
C ILE A 15 14.90 -8.18 6.59
N LYS A 16 15.96 -7.64 5.98
CA LYS A 16 15.92 -7.06 4.63
C LYS A 16 15.46 -8.07 3.60
N LYS A 17 16.00 -9.30 3.62
CA LYS A 17 15.59 -10.39 2.72
C LYS A 17 14.11 -10.74 2.90
N GLN A 18 13.62 -10.83 4.14
CA GLN A 18 12.20 -11.07 4.40
C GLN A 18 11.31 -9.92 3.89
N GLN A 19 11.74 -8.67 4.04
CA GLN A 19 11.02 -7.52 3.51
C GLN A 19 10.99 -7.49 1.98
N GLU A 20 12.10 -7.83 1.32
CA GLU A 20 12.17 -7.93 -0.14
C GLU A 20 11.28 -9.06 -0.66
N MET A 21 11.29 -10.23 0.00
CA MET A 21 10.35 -11.31 -0.33
C MET A 21 8.89 -10.86 -0.22
N LYS A 22 8.54 -10.08 0.82
CA LYS A 22 7.18 -9.51 0.96
C LYS A 22 6.80 -8.55 -0.17
N LYS A 23 7.76 -7.77 -0.69
CA LYS A 23 7.54 -6.85 -1.82
C LYS A 23 7.39 -7.59 -3.16
N GLY A 24 8.15 -8.67 -3.35
CA GLY A 24 8.11 -9.50 -4.56
C GLY A 24 6.93 -10.48 -4.62
N LYS A 25 6.12 -10.58 -3.56
CA LYS A 25 4.90 -11.41 -3.58
C LYS A 25 3.97 -10.97 -4.70
N ALA A 26 3.46 -11.94 -5.46
CA ALA A 26 2.46 -11.71 -6.48
C ALA A 26 1.25 -11.01 -5.87
N ALA A 27 0.48 -10.27 -6.68
CA ALA A 27 -0.68 -9.54 -6.20
C ALA A 27 -1.66 -10.43 -5.43
N ASN A 28 -1.73 -11.73 -5.77
CA ASN A 28 -2.58 -12.72 -5.10
C ASN A 28 -2.09 -13.14 -3.71
N ASP A 29 -0.78 -13.10 -3.46
CA ASP A 29 -0.14 -13.51 -2.21
C ASP A 29 0.02 -12.36 -1.21
N LYS A 30 -0.37 -11.15 -1.58
CA LYS A 30 -0.42 -10.00 -0.67
C LYS A 30 -1.56 -10.21 0.33
N ASP A 31 -1.31 -9.93 1.61
CA ASP A 31 -2.24 -10.28 2.68
C ASP A 31 -3.64 -9.64 2.52
N GLY A 32 -3.74 -8.39 2.04
CA GLY A 32 -5.02 -7.72 1.75
C GLY A 32 -5.77 -8.22 0.51
N ASN A 33 -5.18 -9.21 -0.15
CA ASN A 33 -5.60 -9.76 -1.42
C ASN A 33 -5.79 -11.28 -1.33
N LYS A 34 -5.41 -11.91 -0.22
CA LYS A 34 -5.45 -13.36 -0.06
C LYS A 34 -6.90 -13.85 -0.11
N GLY A 35 -7.19 -14.81 -1.00
CA GLY A 35 -8.53 -15.38 -1.16
C GLY A 35 -9.50 -14.58 -2.03
N LEU A 36 -9.10 -13.43 -2.58
CA LEU A 36 -9.95 -12.65 -3.48
C LEU A 36 -9.73 -13.02 -4.93
N SER A 37 -10.83 -13.19 -5.65
CA SER A 37 -10.79 -13.41 -7.10
C SER A 37 -10.28 -12.16 -7.83
N LEU A 38 -9.90 -12.33 -9.10
CA LEU A 38 -9.45 -11.22 -9.93
C LEU A 38 -10.57 -10.17 -10.12
N GLU A 39 -11.82 -10.62 -10.23
CA GLU A 39 -12.99 -9.75 -10.40
C GLU A 39 -13.25 -8.90 -9.15
N GLU A 40 -13.18 -9.51 -7.96
CA GLU A 40 -13.38 -8.80 -6.68
C GLU A 40 -12.34 -7.72 -6.45
N ARG A 41 -11.08 -7.96 -6.86
CA ARG A 41 -10.02 -6.94 -6.82
C ARG A 41 -10.35 -5.79 -7.74
N ARG A 42 -10.75 -6.08 -8.99
CA ARG A 42 -11.13 -5.04 -9.95
C ARG A 42 -12.31 -4.22 -9.45
N ARG A 43 -13.31 -4.84 -8.84
CA ARG A 43 -14.46 -4.14 -8.23
C ARG A 43 -14.00 -3.21 -7.11
N ARG A 44 -13.18 -3.70 -6.18
CA ARG A 44 -12.62 -2.86 -5.10
C ARG A 44 -11.82 -1.68 -5.63
N ASP A 45 -10.93 -1.91 -6.59
CA ASP A 45 -10.10 -0.86 -7.17
C ASP A 45 -10.98 0.20 -7.88
N ALA A 46 -12.04 -0.24 -8.56
CA ALA A 46 -13.00 0.65 -9.20
C ALA A 46 -13.80 1.48 -8.17
N GLU A 47 -14.23 0.88 -7.07
CA GLU A 47 -14.93 1.59 -5.97
C GLU A 47 -14.03 2.66 -5.33
N ILE A 48 -12.77 2.31 -5.03
CA ILE A 48 -11.80 3.26 -4.48
C ILE A 48 -11.58 4.44 -5.45
N LEU A 49 -11.51 4.17 -6.76
CA LEU A 49 -11.35 5.22 -7.76
C LEU A 49 -12.58 6.15 -7.81
N ARG A 50 -13.80 5.60 -7.77
CA ARG A 50 -15.04 6.39 -7.72
C ARG A 50 -15.10 7.26 -6.47
N LEU A 51 -14.80 6.71 -5.30
CA LEU A 51 -14.75 7.46 -4.05
C LEU A 51 -13.68 8.57 -4.10
N LYS A 52 -12.52 8.31 -4.71
CA LYS A 52 -11.46 9.32 -4.87
C LYS A 52 -11.90 10.46 -5.78
N GLN A 53 -12.62 10.15 -6.87
CA GLN A 53 -13.18 11.17 -7.76
C GLN A 53 -14.22 12.03 -7.04
N GLN A 54 -15.15 11.40 -6.30
CA GLN A 54 -16.16 12.12 -5.51
C GLN A 54 -15.51 13.05 -4.49
N LYS A 55 -14.55 12.56 -3.69
CA LYS A 55 -13.81 13.38 -2.73
C LYS A 55 -13.02 14.51 -3.38
N ALA A 56 -12.46 14.29 -4.58
CA ALA A 56 -11.77 15.34 -5.31
C ALA A 56 -12.74 16.44 -5.78
N LEU A 57 -13.93 16.07 -6.24
CA LEU A 57 -14.98 17.03 -6.61
C LEU A 57 -15.48 17.81 -5.39
N GLU A 58 -15.78 17.13 -4.28
CA GLU A 58 -16.17 17.77 -3.01
C GLU A 58 -15.10 18.75 -2.53
N LYS A 59 -13.83 18.35 -2.56
CA LYS A 59 -12.72 19.23 -2.19
C LYS A 59 -12.63 20.45 -3.09
N LYS A 60 -12.79 20.26 -4.41
CA LYS A 60 -12.81 21.37 -5.38
C LYS A 60 -13.98 22.33 -5.12
N GLN A 61 -15.16 21.82 -4.79
CA GLN A 61 -16.32 22.64 -4.44
C GLN A 61 -16.10 23.41 -3.13
N GLN A 62 -15.50 22.78 -2.12
CA GLN A 62 -15.16 23.44 -0.86
C GLN A 62 -14.08 24.53 -1.04
N GLU A 63 -13.09 24.29 -1.88
CA GLU A 63 -12.07 25.29 -2.22
C GLU A 63 -12.67 26.46 -3.02
N GLN A 64 -13.58 26.20 -3.95
CA GLN A 64 -14.29 27.24 -4.69
C GLN A 64 -15.20 28.09 -3.79
N GLY A 65 -15.95 27.46 -2.88
CA GLY A 65 -16.81 28.18 -1.93
C GLY A 65 -16.04 29.01 -0.90
N LYS A 66 -14.80 28.63 -0.57
CA LYS A 66 -13.90 29.41 0.30
C LYS A 66 -13.19 30.55 -0.43
N ALA A 67 -12.98 30.44 -1.74
CA ALA A 67 -12.37 31.50 -2.55
C ALA A 67 -13.39 32.59 -2.95
N SER A 68 -14.69 32.29 -2.88
CA SER A 68 -15.79 33.22 -3.20
C SER A 68 -16.40 33.93 -1.99
N ALA A 69 -15.89 33.68 -0.78
CA ALA A 69 -16.32 34.29 0.48
C ALA A 69 -15.21 35.19 1.03
#